data_AF-A0A7S3B9D8-F1
#
_entry.id   AF-A0A7S3B9D8-F1
#
_cell.length_a   1.000
_cell.length_b   1.000
_cell.length_c   1.000
_cell.angle_alpha   90.00
_cell.angle_beta   90.00
_cell.angle_gamma   90.00
#
_symmetry.space_group_name_H-M   'P 1'
#
loop_
_entity.id
_entity.type
_entity.pdbx_description
1 polymer ?
#
loop_
_entity_poly.entity_id
_entity_poly.type
_entity_poly.pdbx_seq_one_letter_code
_entity_poly.pdbx_strand_id
1 'polypeptide(L)'
;EALFGARAPVPVGAPPPAPRGEAFLPELGSAWPPGAVVPPTGSARRHACTLLRSRSSRAAMGGAAPAPPAVTLEEMKAARVPIEERDQCAGLLIPLNECRYKTGFLTWKCENERLEYEYCLYRDYLRRVEKCDAVRAAGGSCTAPAYRRDATD
;
A
#
# COMPACT_ATOMS: atom_id res chain seq x y z
N GLU A 1 21.73 7.20 -49.20
CA GLU A 1 21.67 6.75 -47.79
C GLU A 1 20.82 7.75 -47.00
N ALA A 2 19.50 7.75 -47.08
CA ALA A 2 18.52 6.75 -46.64
C ALA A 2 18.46 6.58 -45.10
N LEU A 3 17.31 7.00 -44.54
CA LEU A 3 16.71 6.61 -43.25
C LEU A 3 16.97 7.47 -41.99
N PHE A 4 16.69 8.78 -42.05
CA PHE A 4 16.06 9.46 -40.91
C PHE A 4 14.54 9.48 -41.13
N GLY A 5 13.90 8.36 -40.80
CA GLY A 5 12.44 8.24 -40.82
C GLY A 5 11.84 9.04 -39.66
N ALA A 6 11.30 10.22 -39.96
CA ALA A 6 10.45 10.97 -39.05
C ALA A 6 9.23 10.11 -38.68
N ARG A 7 9.19 9.63 -37.44
CA ARG A 7 8.05 8.89 -36.90
C ARG A 7 6.94 9.91 -36.60
N ALA A 8 5.85 9.85 -37.36
CA ALA A 8 4.69 10.69 -37.15
C ALA A 8 4.14 10.54 -35.71
N PRO A 9 3.62 11.60 -35.09
CA PRO A 9 3.01 11.53 -33.77
C PRO A 9 1.74 10.67 -33.83
N VAL A 10 1.62 9.75 -32.86
CA VAL A 10 0.41 8.94 -32.68
C VAL A 10 -0.68 9.85 -32.10
N PRO A 11 -1.89 9.93 -32.71
CA PRO A 11 -2.97 10.72 -32.15
C PRO A 11 -3.45 10.10 -30.84
N VAL A 12 -3.37 10.87 -29.76
CA VAL A 12 -3.95 10.54 -28.45
C VAL A 12 -5.42 10.94 -28.49
N GLY A 13 -6.33 9.98 -28.34
CA GLY A 13 -7.75 10.27 -28.07
C GLY A 13 -8.77 9.59 -28.98
N ALA A 14 -8.82 8.25 -28.98
CA ALA A 14 -10.05 7.54 -29.36
C ALA A 14 -10.77 7.09 -28.08
N PRO A 15 -12.03 7.49 -27.84
CA PRO A 15 -12.81 6.98 -26.72
C PRO A 15 -13.14 5.49 -26.93
N PRO A 16 -13.22 4.70 -25.85
CA PRO A 16 -13.62 3.30 -25.96
C PRO A 16 -15.07 3.17 -26.44
N PRO A 17 -15.44 2.11 -27.18
CA PRO A 17 -16.82 1.87 -27.57
C PRO A 17 -17.69 1.63 -26.33
N ALA A 18 -18.87 2.25 -26.31
CA ALA A 18 -19.86 2.07 -25.26
C ALA A 18 -20.26 0.58 -25.15
N PRO A 19 -20.43 0.04 -23.93
CA PRO A 19 -20.98 -1.30 -23.77
C PRO A 19 -22.42 -1.31 -24.29
N ARG A 20 -22.71 -2.26 -25.20
CA ARG A 20 -24.07 -2.54 -25.64
C ARG A 20 -24.84 -3.01 -24.42
N GLY A 21 -25.93 -2.30 -24.10
CA GLY A 21 -26.77 -2.59 -22.97
C GLY A 21 -27.31 -4.01 -23.04
N GLU A 22 -27.07 -4.78 -21.99
CA GLU A 22 -27.90 -5.90 -21.63
C GLU A 22 -28.41 -5.67 -20.21
N ALA A 23 -29.71 -5.81 -20.09
CA ALA A 23 -30.52 -5.47 -18.94
C ALA A 23 -30.05 -6.25 -17.71
N PHE A 24 -29.52 -5.52 -16.73
CA PHE A 24 -29.36 -6.05 -15.39
C PHE A 24 -30.75 -6.19 -14.78
N LEU A 25 -31.07 -7.43 -14.39
CA LEU A 25 -32.36 -7.86 -13.88
C LEU A 25 -32.87 -6.95 -12.75
N PRO A 26 -34.20 -6.72 -12.69
CA PRO A 26 -34.83 -5.96 -11.62
C PRO A 26 -35.01 -6.86 -10.38
N GLU A 27 -35.12 -6.21 -9.22
CA GLU A 27 -35.73 -6.75 -7.99
C GLU A 27 -35.03 -7.92 -7.27
N LEU A 28 -34.01 -7.61 -6.47
CA LEU A 28 -33.89 -8.22 -5.13
C LEU A 28 -33.69 -7.12 -4.11
N GLY A 29 -34.80 -6.41 -3.87
CA GLY A 29 -34.96 -5.52 -2.74
C GLY A 29 -34.67 -6.25 -1.42
N SER A 30 -33.84 -5.59 -0.60
CA SER A 30 -34.14 -5.32 0.81
C SER A 30 -35.17 -6.24 1.47
N ALA A 31 -34.68 -7.29 2.12
CA ALA A 31 -35.39 -7.99 3.18
C ALA A 31 -34.41 -8.32 4.31
N TRP A 32 -34.11 -7.32 5.14
CA TRP A 32 -33.68 -7.59 6.51
C TRP A 32 -34.87 -8.24 7.23
N PRO A 33 -34.73 -9.41 7.86
CA PRO A 33 -35.84 -10.04 8.56
C PRO A 33 -36.26 -9.18 9.77
N PRO A 34 -37.56 -8.85 9.92
CA PRO A 34 -38.08 -8.24 11.13
C PRO A 34 -38.12 -9.32 12.23
N GLY A 35 -37.16 -9.27 13.17
CA GLY A 35 -37.17 -10.23 14.27
C GLY A 35 -35.89 -10.38 15.10
N ALA A 36 -34.88 -9.53 14.92
CA ALA A 36 -33.72 -9.56 15.81
C ALA A 36 -34.13 -9.02 17.20
N VAL A 37 -34.42 -9.95 18.12
CA VAL A 37 -34.62 -9.74 19.54
C VAL A 37 -33.47 -8.91 20.13
N VAL A 38 -33.83 -7.78 20.74
CA VAL A 38 -32.94 -6.96 21.56
C VAL A 38 -32.70 -7.70 22.88
N PRO A 39 -31.46 -8.06 23.25
CA PRO A 39 -31.21 -8.64 24.57
C PRO A 39 -31.47 -7.59 25.67
N PRO A 40 -32.03 -8.00 26.82
CA PRO A 40 -32.43 -7.08 27.88
C PRO A 40 -31.23 -6.34 28.48
N THR A 41 -31.43 -5.05 28.72
CA THR A 41 -30.57 -4.16 29.50
C THR A 41 -30.40 -4.69 30.92
N GLY A 42 -29.40 -5.55 31.13
CA GLY A 42 -29.02 -6.09 32.43
C GLY A 42 -28.05 -5.19 33.18
N SER A 43 -28.58 -4.39 34.10
CA SER A 43 -27.99 -4.05 35.42
C SER A 43 -26.46 -3.90 35.50
N ALA A 44 -25.99 -2.65 35.45
CA ALA A 44 -24.64 -2.27 35.87
C ALA A 44 -24.41 -2.52 37.37
N ARG A 45 -23.85 -3.68 37.73
CA ARG A 45 -23.19 -3.85 39.03
C ARG A 45 -21.77 -3.32 38.93
N ARG A 46 -21.58 -2.13 39.50
CA ARG A 46 -20.27 -1.56 39.82
C ARG A 46 -19.61 -2.45 40.87
N HIS A 47 -18.76 -3.37 40.43
CA HIS A 47 -17.71 -3.90 41.30
C HIS A 47 -16.44 -3.09 41.04
N ALA A 48 -16.07 -2.33 42.07
CA ALA A 48 -14.86 -1.53 42.13
C ALA A 48 -13.65 -2.43 41.85
N CYS A 49 -13.05 -2.28 40.67
CA CYS A 49 -11.76 -2.87 40.37
C CYS A 49 -10.70 -1.90 40.89
N THR A 50 -10.15 -2.23 42.05
CA THR A 50 -8.99 -1.57 42.64
C THR A 50 -7.85 -1.53 41.64
N LEU A 51 -7.21 -0.35 41.56
CA LEU A 51 -6.11 -0.02 40.69
C LEU A 51 -4.90 -0.95 40.92
N LEU A 52 -4.82 -2.07 40.19
CA LEU A 52 -3.51 -2.61 39.80
C LEU A 52 -3.08 -1.86 38.53
N ARG A 53 -2.27 -0.83 38.76
CA ARG A 53 -1.47 -0.16 37.75
C ARG A 53 -0.38 -1.13 37.27
N SER A 54 -0.76 -2.21 36.60
CA SER A 54 0.18 -2.97 35.79
C SER A 54 0.57 -2.04 34.65
N ARG A 55 1.84 -1.67 34.59
CA ARG A 55 2.44 -1.21 33.34
C ARG A 55 2.34 -2.39 32.39
N SER A 56 1.18 -2.51 31.74
CA SER A 56 1.01 -3.34 30.57
C SER A 56 2.04 -2.81 29.58
N SER A 57 3.03 -3.65 29.35
CA SER A 57 4.11 -3.49 28.39
C SER A 57 3.52 -2.94 27.09
N ARG A 58 3.69 -1.64 26.88
CA ARG A 58 3.41 -0.98 25.61
C ARG A 58 4.57 -1.30 24.67
N ALA A 59 4.69 -2.57 24.32
CA ALA A 59 5.59 -3.10 23.32
C ALA A 59 4.89 -4.35 22.77
N ALA A 60 4.84 -4.47 21.45
CA ALA A 60 4.21 -5.55 20.67
C ALA A 60 2.74 -5.30 20.24
N MET A 61 2.50 -4.25 19.47
CA MET A 61 1.53 -4.33 18.37
C MET A 61 2.16 -3.67 17.14
N GLY A 62 2.63 -4.52 16.24
CA GLY A 62 3.38 -4.13 15.05
C GLY A 62 4.13 -5.38 14.57
N GLY A 63 3.39 -6.32 13.97
CA GLY A 63 3.98 -7.54 13.42
C GLY A 63 5.11 -7.16 12.47
N ALA A 64 6.35 -7.43 12.89
CA ALA A 64 7.52 -7.27 12.05
C ALA A 64 7.51 -8.38 11.00
N ALA A 65 6.65 -8.26 9.98
CA ALA A 65 6.82 -9.04 8.77
C ALA A 65 8.21 -8.74 8.19
N PRO A 66 8.85 -9.72 7.54
CA PRO A 66 10.27 -9.68 7.19
C PRO A 66 10.62 -8.36 6.52
N ALA A 67 11.76 -7.80 6.89
CA ALA A 67 12.30 -6.62 6.22
C ALA A 67 12.51 -6.96 4.73
N PRO A 68 12.22 -6.02 3.82
CA PRO A 68 12.56 -6.22 2.42
C PRO A 68 14.08 -6.44 2.26
N PRO A 69 14.51 -7.14 1.20
CA PRO A 69 15.93 -7.36 0.96
C PRO A 69 16.64 -6.01 0.83
N ALA A 70 17.65 -5.79 1.67
CA ALA A 70 18.46 -4.59 1.63
C ALA A 70 19.36 -4.63 0.38
N VAL A 71 19.32 -3.56 -0.40
CA VAL A 71 20.12 -3.39 -1.63
C VAL A 71 20.99 -2.15 -1.48
N THR A 72 22.24 -2.24 -1.93
CA THR A 72 23.17 -1.11 -1.86
C THR A 72 22.83 -0.05 -2.91
N LEU A 73 23.21 1.21 -2.64
CA LEU A 73 22.97 2.30 -3.59
C LEU A 73 23.64 2.07 -4.96
N GLU A 74 24.80 1.41 -4.99
CA GLU A 74 25.49 1.08 -6.24
C GLU A 74 24.73 0.04 -7.07
N GLU A 75 24.10 -0.94 -6.43
CA GLU A 75 23.23 -1.91 -7.09
C GLU A 75 21.94 -1.25 -7.62
N MET A 76 21.33 -0.31 -6.87
CA MET A 76 20.18 0.45 -7.35
C MET A 76 20.51 1.33 -8.57
N LYS A 77 21.71 1.92 -8.59
CA LYS A 77 22.22 2.67 -9.75
C LYS A 77 22.48 1.75 -10.94
N ALA A 78 23.10 0.60 -10.71
CA ALA A 78 23.37 -0.39 -11.76
C ALA A 78 22.07 -0.90 -12.40
N ALA A 79 21.03 -1.14 -11.59
CA ALA A 79 19.70 -1.53 -12.04
C ALA A 79 18.87 -0.39 -12.65
N ARG A 80 19.42 0.85 -12.70
CA ARG A 80 18.75 2.06 -13.22
C ARG A 80 17.39 2.33 -12.57
N VAL A 81 17.29 2.15 -11.26
CA VAL A 81 16.08 2.47 -10.49
C VAL A 81 15.84 4.00 -10.51
N PRO A 82 14.64 4.47 -10.89
CA PRO A 82 14.30 5.90 -10.92
C PRO A 82 14.32 6.47 -9.49
N ILE A 83 14.59 7.77 -9.35
CA ILE A 83 14.87 8.41 -8.06
C ILE A 83 13.68 8.32 -7.11
N GLU A 84 12.48 8.31 -7.69
CA GLU A 84 11.20 8.26 -7.01
C GLU A 84 10.95 6.94 -6.30
N GLU A 85 11.55 5.85 -6.78
CA GLU A 85 11.31 4.48 -6.31
C GLU A 85 12.50 3.92 -5.50
N ARG A 86 13.48 4.76 -5.16
CA ARG A 86 14.62 4.42 -4.29
C ARG A 86 14.23 4.43 -2.81
N ASP A 87 13.12 3.79 -2.49
CA ASP A 87 12.67 3.57 -1.12
C ASP A 87 13.32 2.30 -0.55
N GLN A 88 13.08 2.04 0.74
CA GLN A 88 13.46 0.78 1.41
C GLN A 88 12.89 -0.49 0.73
N CYS A 89 11.90 -0.35 -0.16
CA CYS A 89 11.31 -1.43 -0.95
C CYS A 89 12.00 -1.68 -2.30
N ALA A 90 13.00 -0.88 -2.68
CA ALA A 90 13.66 -0.97 -3.99
C ALA A 90 14.35 -2.32 -4.27
N GLY A 91 14.68 -3.10 -3.23
CA GLY A 91 15.19 -4.46 -3.40
C GLY A 91 14.20 -5.44 -4.04
N LEU A 92 12.89 -5.22 -3.86
CA LEU A 92 11.83 -6.01 -4.52
C LEU A 92 11.52 -5.51 -5.92
N LEU A 93 11.91 -4.28 -6.25
CA LEU A 93 11.65 -3.68 -7.56
C LEU A 93 12.61 -4.19 -8.64
N ILE A 94 13.86 -4.51 -8.28
CA ILE A 94 14.85 -5.09 -9.21
C ILE A 94 14.35 -6.41 -9.82
N PRO A 95 13.93 -7.43 -9.05
CA PRO A 95 13.42 -8.68 -9.63
C PRO A 95 12.11 -8.47 -10.41
N LEU A 96 11.24 -7.54 -9.97
CA LEU A 96 10.03 -7.19 -10.72
C LEU A 96 10.37 -6.62 -12.10
N ASN A 97 11.35 -5.71 -12.18
CA ASN A 97 11.78 -5.12 -13.44
C ASN A 97 12.39 -6.17 -14.36
N GLU A 98 13.20 -7.09 -13.83
CA GLU A 98 13.70 -8.23 -14.61
C GLU A 98 12.57 -9.08 -15.18
N CYS A 99 11.55 -9.41 -14.38
CA CYS A 99 10.39 -10.18 -14.85
C CYS A 99 9.63 -9.43 -15.95
N ARG A 100 9.44 -8.11 -15.81
CA ARG A 100 8.78 -7.26 -16.82
C ARG A 100 9.53 -7.24 -18.14
N TYR A 101 10.86 -7.14 -18.11
CA TYR A 101 11.67 -7.19 -19.34
C TYR A 101 11.65 -8.58 -19.99
N LYS A 102 11.70 -9.66 -19.20
CA LYS A 102 11.65 -11.04 -19.72
C LYS A 102 10.30 -11.39 -20.35
N THR A 103 9.20 -10.89 -19.77
CA THR A 103 7.83 -11.23 -20.19
C THR A 103 7.20 -10.20 -21.12
N GLY A 104 7.88 -9.09 -21.42
CA GLY A 104 7.34 -8.04 -22.28
C GLY A 104 6.24 -7.21 -21.62
N PHE A 105 6.34 -6.97 -20.30
CA PHE A 105 5.41 -6.14 -19.52
C PHE A 105 3.96 -6.67 -19.48
N LEU A 106 3.79 -8.00 -19.60
CA LEU A 106 2.49 -8.64 -19.44
C LEU A 106 2.04 -8.59 -17.97
N THR A 107 0.85 -8.06 -17.72
CA THR A 107 0.36 -7.73 -16.37
C THR A 107 0.09 -8.96 -15.49
N TRP A 108 -0.20 -10.12 -16.10
CA TRP A 108 -0.57 -11.36 -15.40
C TRP A 108 0.61 -12.34 -15.17
N LYS A 109 1.82 -12.04 -15.69
CA LYS A 109 2.95 -12.97 -15.59
C LYS A 109 3.83 -12.74 -14.36
N CYS A 110 3.89 -11.51 -13.86
CA CYS A 110 4.74 -11.10 -12.74
C CYS A 110 3.90 -10.67 -11.53
N GLU A 111 2.78 -11.36 -11.27
CA GLU A 111 1.82 -10.96 -10.23
C GLU A 111 2.39 -11.08 -8.82
N ASN A 112 3.19 -12.11 -8.55
CA ASN A 112 3.76 -12.34 -7.22
C ASN A 112 4.75 -11.23 -6.85
N GLU A 113 5.70 -10.94 -7.75
CA GLU A 113 6.70 -9.89 -7.55
C GLU A 113 6.05 -8.51 -7.47
N ARG A 114 4.98 -8.28 -8.24
CA ARG A 114 4.19 -7.04 -8.16
C ARG A 114 3.49 -6.92 -6.81
N LEU A 115 2.84 -7.98 -6.35
CA LEU A 115 2.12 -8.00 -5.09
C LEU A 115 3.06 -7.79 -3.90
N GLU A 116 4.24 -8.42 -3.92
CA GLU A 116 5.26 -8.24 -2.89
C GLU A 116 5.76 -6.80 -2.83
N TYR A 117 6.02 -6.18 -3.99
CA TYR A 117 6.41 -4.78 -4.07
C TYR A 117 5.32 -3.84 -3.54
N GLU A 118 4.07 -4.01 -3.98
CA GLU A 118 2.92 -3.20 -3.54
C GLU A 118 2.64 -3.37 -2.04
N TYR A 119 2.77 -4.60 -1.52
CA TYR A 119 2.61 -4.88 -0.09
C TYR A 119 3.72 -4.21 0.74
N CYS A 120 4.95 -4.18 0.23
CA CYS A 120 6.04 -3.44 0.88
C CYS A 120 5.74 -1.93 0.94
N LEU A 121 5.28 -1.33 -0.16
CA LEU A 121 4.90 0.08 -0.22
C LEU A 121 3.79 0.41 0.78
N TYR A 122 2.77 -0.46 0.89
CA TYR A 122 1.71 -0.30 1.87
C TYR A 122 2.24 -0.31 3.31
N ARG A 123 3.15 -1.23 3.63
CA ARG A 123 3.76 -1.30 4.97
C ARG A 123 4.68 -0.12 5.25
N ASP A 124 5.36 0.41 4.25
CA ASP A 124 6.19 1.60 4.39
C ASP A 124 5.33 2.85 4.64
N TYR A 125 4.21 2.97 3.94
CA TYR A 125 3.21 4.01 4.20
C TYR A 125 2.71 3.97 5.66
N LEU A 126 2.34 2.80 6.18
CA LEU A 126 1.90 2.68 7.58
C LEU A 126 2.99 3.11 8.58
N ARG A 127 4.25 2.73 8.35
CA ARG A 127 5.39 3.19 9.16
C ARG A 127 5.54 4.72 9.14
N ARG A 128 5.36 5.34 7.97
CA ARG A 128 5.40 6.81 7.83
C ARG A 128 4.23 7.49 8.55
N VAL A 129 3.03 6.89 8.53
CA VAL A 129 1.86 7.39 9.27
C VAL A 129 2.13 7.34 10.77
N GLU A 130 2.64 6.22 11.29
CA GLU A 130 3.00 6.07 12.71
C GLU A 130 4.05 7.12 13.14
N LYS A 131 5.08 7.36 12.31
CA LYS A 131 6.08 8.41 12.55
C LYS A 131 5.44 9.81 12.57
N CYS A 132 4.51 10.07 11.65
CA CYS A 132 3.76 11.31 11.62
C CYS A 132 2.85 11.50 12.84
N ASP A 133 2.16 10.45 13.28
CA ASP A 133 1.31 10.49 14.47
C ASP A 133 2.14 10.74 15.73
N ALA A 134 3.33 10.15 15.83
CA ALA A 134 4.28 10.43 16.90
C ALA A 134 4.72 11.91 16.92
N VAL A 135 5.03 12.49 15.75
CA VAL A 135 5.38 13.93 15.63
C VAL A 135 4.20 14.83 16.02
N ARG A 136 2.99 14.49 15.59
CA ARG A 136 1.76 15.23 15.95
C ARG A 136 1.49 15.17 17.45
N ALA A 137 1.69 14.02 18.08
CA ALA A 137 1.56 13.87 19.53
C ALA A 137 2.60 14.68 20.31
N ALA A 138 3.79 14.91 19.73
CA ALA A 138 4.82 15.79 20.27
C ALA A 138 4.57 17.28 20.01
N GLY A 139 3.45 17.65 19.39
CA GLY A 139 3.10 19.04 19.07
C GLY A 139 3.76 19.59 17.80
N GLY A 140 4.42 18.74 17.01
CA GLY A 140 5.01 19.11 15.72
C GLY A 140 4.06 18.90 14.54
N SER A 141 4.43 19.45 13.37
CA SER A 141 3.70 19.23 12.12
C SER A 141 4.29 18.07 11.31
N CYS A 142 3.44 17.15 10.85
CA CYS A 142 3.79 16.11 9.86
C CYS A 142 3.99 16.76 8.48
N THR A 143 5.18 17.34 8.28
CA THR A 143 5.64 17.85 6.98
C THR A 143 6.65 16.90 6.37
N ALA A 144 6.88 16.99 5.05
CA ALA A 144 7.85 16.17 4.30
C ALA A 144 9.15 15.82 5.03
N PRO A 145 9.89 16.75 5.66
CA PRO A 145 11.15 16.42 6.35
C PRO A 145 10.97 15.63 7.65
N ALA A 146 9.77 15.59 8.24
CA ALA A 146 9.51 14.94 9.53
C ALA A 146 9.16 13.45 9.38
N TYR A 147 8.63 13.02 8.23
CA TYR A 147 8.40 11.60 7.93
C TYR A 147 9.41 11.02 6.94
N ARG A 148 10.06 11.85 6.12
CA ARG A 148 11.05 11.41 5.12
C ARG A 148 12.45 11.42 5.73
N ARG A 149 13.14 10.29 5.55
CA ARG A 149 14.47 9.90 6.07
C ARG A 149 14.45 9.32 7.48
N ASP A 150 14.47 7.99 7.52
CA ASP A 150 15.29 7.28 8.49
C ASP A 150 16.73 7.31 7.95
N ALA A 151 17.74 7.34 8.81
CA ALA A 151 19.13 7.70 8.49
C ALA A 151 19.89 6.69 7.59
N THR A 152 19.18 5.84 6.86
CA THR A 152 19.70 4.71 6.07
C THR A 152 19.41 4.82 4.56
N ASP A 153 18.85 5.94 4.09
CA ASP A 153 18.77 6.31 2.65
C ASP A 153 19.99 7.09 2.18
#